data_AF-A0A2W2FPX7-F1
#
_entry.id   AF-A0A2W2FPX7-F1
#
_cell.length_a   1.000
_cell.length_b   1.000
_cell.length_c   1.000
_cell.angle_alpha   90.00
_cell.angle_beta   90.00
_cell.angle_gamma   90.00
#
_symmetry.space_group_name_H-M   'P 1'
#
loop_
_entity.id
_entity.type
_entity.pdbx_description
1 polymer ?
#
loop_
_entity_poly.entity_id
_entity_poly.type
_entity_poly.pdbx_seq_one_letter_code
_entity_poly.pdbx_strand_id
1 'polypeptide(L)'
;MVNAYELDRLDRIHRSTAEHAHRRGLYLVAYGVLLGFLAFDGVRENHVVPVLLFAVLLAAVSGYYRKTFGTVVPRRDGARFRAFWLIPVLLSGVLVVIIAANVTGTPGYLTGGLIFAVFLASIGGPPWSGRRHYPVSAMVLMALTLAPLGVLTPSGEHPFASADTRWQLLVVGALLVVNGLLDHRALVRSLPRPAREEE
;
A
#
# COMPACT_ATOMS: atom_id res chain seq x y z
N MET A 1 -34.64 -17.57 9.94
CA MET A 1 -35.21 -17.02 8.69
C MET A 1 -34.54 -15.69 8.46
N VAL A 2 -33.84 -15.51 7.33
CA VAL A 2 -33.21 -14.24 6.99
C VAL A 2 -34.31 -13.30 6.50
N ASN A 3 -34.43 -12.12 7.12
CA ASN A 3 -35.51 -11.19 6.80
C ASN A 3 -35.22 -10.49 5.46
N ALA A 4 -36.26 -10.12 4.68
CA ALA A 4 -36.09 -9.47 3.37
C ALA A 4 -35.27 -8.17 3.46
N TYR A 5 -35.36 -7.49 4.62
CA TYR A 5 -34.54 -6.34 4.97
C TYR A 5 -33.05 -6.66 5.12
N GLU A 6 -32.70 -7.80 5.73
CA GLU A 6 -31.30 -8.24 5.87
C GLU A 6 -30.69 -8.58 4.52
N LEU A 7 -31.48 -9.20 3.63
CA LEU A 7 -31.08 -9.48 2.25
C LEU A 7 -30.83 -8.19 1.47
N ASP A 8 -31.75 -7.22 1.50
CA ASP A 8 -31.57 -5.94 0.79
C ASP A 8 -30.41 -5.12 1.35
N ARG A 9 -30.18 -5.17 2.67
CA ARG A 9 -29.01 -4.55 3.31
C ARG A 9 -27.70 -5.21 2.88
N LEU A 10 -27.64 -6.54 2.86
CA LEU A 10 -26.48 -7.30 2.36
C LEU A 10 -26.21 -7.00 0.89
N ASP A 11 -27.25 -6.87 0.08
CA ASP A 11 -27.15 -6.62 -1.35
C ASP A 11 -26.66 -5.19 -1.66
N ARG A 12 -27.11 -4.21 -0.85
CA ARG A 12 -26.63 -2.83 -0.89
C ARG A 12 -25.18 -2.70 -0.41
N ILE A 13 -24.80 -3.46 0.63
CA ILE A 13 -23.40 -3.58 1.09
C ILE A 13 -22.54 -4.23 0.02
N HIS A 14 -23.01 -5.29 -0.65
CA HIS A 14 -22.28 -5.95 -1.74
C HIS A 14 -22.08 -5.03 -2.96
N ARG A 15 -23.11 -4.32 -3.40
CA ARG A 15 -23.00 -3.35 -4.51
C ARG A 15 -22.04 -2.21 -4.17
N SER A 16 -22.16 -1.65 -2.96
CA SER A 16 -21.23 -0.63 -2.45
C SER A 16 -19.79 -1.16 -2.39
N THR A 17 -19.57 -2.31 -1.79
CA THR A 17 -18.22 -2.87 -1.60
C THR A 17 -17.58 -3.35 -2.90
N ALA A 18 -18.34 -3.81 -3.89
CA ALA A 18 -17.85 -4.15 -5.22
C ALA A 18 -17.27 -2.93 -5.95
N GLU A 19 -17.91 -1.77 -5.83
CA GLU A 19 -17.35 -0.50 -6.35
C GLU A 19 -16.11 -0.06 -5.55
N HIS A 20 -16.07 -0.40 -4.25
CA HIS A 20 -15.02 0.02 -3.32
C HIS A 20 -13.93 -1.04 -3.08
N ALA A 21 -13.86 -2.12 -3.87
CA ALA A 21 -12.88 -3.21 -3.71
C ALA A 21 -11.43 -2.72 -3.76
N HIS A 22 -11.19 -1.59 -4.43
CA HIS A 22 -9.91 -0.89 -4.50
C HIS A 22 -9.49 -0.18 -3.20
N ARG A 23 -10.40 0.00 -2.23
CA ARG A 23 -10.13 0.60 -0.90
C ARG A 23 -9.85 -0.45 0.17
N ARG A 24 -9.54 -1.69 -0.22
CA ARG A 24 -9.10 -2.75 0.70
C ARG A 24 -7.66 -2.52 1.18
N GLY A 25 -7.45 -1.37 1.82
CA GLY A 25 -6.14 -0.86 2.17
C GLY A 25 -5.37 -1.72 3.18
N LEU A 26 -6.01 -2.66 3.88
CA LEU A 26 -5.29 -3.60 4.75
C LEU A 26 -4.34 -4.53 3.99
N TYR A 27 -4.56 -4.77 2.69
CA TYR A 27 -3.58 -5.47 1.87
C TYR A 27 -2.30 -4.64 1.71
N LEU A 28 -2.42 -3.33 1.48
CA LEU A 28 -1.27 -2.41 1.43
C LEU A 28 -0.55 -2.34 2.78
N VAL A 29 -1.30 -2.35 3.89
CA VAL A 29 -0.71 -2.46 5.24
C VAL A 29 0.11 -3.74 5.36
N ALA A 30 -0.42 -4.88 4.90
CA ALA A 30 0.33 -6.14 4.95
C ALA A 30 1.64 -6.08 4.15
N TYR A 31 1.62 -5.49 2.95
CA TYR A 31 2.84 -5.25 2.18
C TYR A 31 3.81 -4.34 2.92
N GLY A 32 3.32 -3.25 3.51
CA GLY A 32 4.17 -2.31 4.24
C GLY A 32 4.82 -2.92 5.49
N VAL A 33 4.09 -3.77 6.22
CA VAL A 33 4.62 -4.54 7.35
C VAL A 33 5.70 -5.52 6.90
N LEU A 34 5.49 -6.22 5.77
CA LEU A 34 6.52 -7.10 5.21
C LEU A 34 7.79 -6.33 4.85
N LEU A 35 7.68 -5.17 4.18
CA LEU A 35 8.85 -4.35 3.84
C LEU A 35 9.59 -3.87 5.09
N GLY A 36 8.85 -3.46 6.13
CA GLY A 36 9.43 -3.11 7.41
C GLY A 36 10.19 -4.29 8.04
N PHE A 37 9.58 -5.48 8.05
CA PHE A 37 10.23 -6.69 8.56
C PHE A 37 11.53 -7.00 7.80
N LEU A 38 11.51 -6.95 6.46
CA LEU A 38 12.69 -7.17 5.62
C LEU A 38 13.80 -6.14 5.85
N ALA A 39 13.46 -4.91 6.24
CA ALA A 39 14.45 -3.89 6.58
C ALA A 39 15.21 -4.22 7.89
N PHE A 40 14.54 -4.82 8.87
CA PHE A 40 15.12 -5.14 10.18
C PHE A 40 15.82 -6.51 10.23
N ASP A 41 15.23 -7.54 9.61
CA ASP A 41 15.82 -8.88 9.60
C ASP A 41 17.08 -8.94 8.69
N GLY A 42 17.23 -7.93 7.83
CA GLY A 42 18.20 -7.94 6.74
C GLY A 42 17.78 -8.90 5.64
N VAL A 43 18.36 -8.76 4.46
CA VAL A 43 18.18 -9.75 3.37
C VAL A 43 19.02 -10.98 3.73
N ARG A 44 18.60 -11.73 4.75
CA ARG A 44 19.18 -13.03 5.10
C ARG A 44 18.75 -14.07 4.07
N GLU A 45 19.59 -15.06 3.83
CA GLU A 45 19.36 -16.11 2.82
C GLU A 45 18.05 -16.92 3.05
N ASN A 46 17.49 -16.89 4.27
CA ASN A 46 16.27 -17.63 4.59
C ASN A 46 15.01 -16.74 4.57
N HIS A 47 14.44 -16.57 3.38
CA HIS A 47 13.18 -15.83 3.19
C HIS A 47 11.92 -16.65 3.51
N VAL A 48 12.04 -17.92 3.90
CA VAL A 48 10.88 -18.81 4.10
C VAL A 48 9.97 -18.31 5.22
N VAL A 49 10.55 -17.88 6.34
CA VAL A 49 9.80 -17.38 7.50
C VAL A 49 9.03 -16.08 7.17
N PRO A 50 9.66 -15.02 6.64
CA PRO A 50 8.92 -13.82 6.27
C PRO A 50 7.84 -14.06 5.21
N VAL A 51 8.08 -14.95 4.24
CA VAL A 51 7.06 -15.30 3.23
C VAL A 51 5.86 -16.02 3.87
N LEU A 52 6.10 -16.96 4.78
CA LEU A 52 5.03 -17.64 5.51
C LEU A 52 4.24 -16.67 6.39
N LEU A 53 4.92 -15.80 7.14
CA LEU A 53 4.27 -14.76 7.94
C LEU A 53 3.42 -13.84 7.07
N PHE A 54 3.93 -13.45 5.91
CA PHE A 54 3.18 -12.65 4.95
C PHE A 54 1.97 -13.38 4.40
N ALA A 55 2.09 -14.66 4.05
CA ALA A 55 0.97 -15.47 3.59
C ALA A 55 -0.12 -15.59 4.66
N VAL A 56 0.26 -15.82 5.92
CA VAL A 56 -0.66 -15.84 7.08
C VAL A 56 -1.35 -14.48 7.24
N LEU A 57 -0.60 -13.38 7.12
CA LEU A 57 -1.15 -12.03 7.22
C LEU A 57 -2.16 -11.74 6.09
N LEU A 58 -1.85 -12.12 4.86
CA LEU A 58 -2.77 -12.00 3.72
C LEU A 58 -4.03 -12.85 3.92
N ALA A 59 -3.89 -14.07 4.44
CA ALA A 59 -5.02 -14.93 4.77
C ALA A 59 -5.90 -14.33 5.87
N ALA A 60 -5.29 -13.75 6.91
CA ALA A 60 -6.00 -13.06 7.98
C ALA A 60 -6.75 -11.82 7.47
N VAL A 61 -6.11 -10.99 6.64
CA VAL A 61 -6.74 -9.83 6.00
C VAL A 61 -7.91 -10.27 5.10
N SER A 62 -7.71 -11.33 4.31
CA SER A 62 -8.76 -11.92 3.48
C SER A 62 -9.95 -12.42 4.32
N GLY A 63 -9.68 -13.14 5.41
CA GLY A 63 -10.68 -13.63 6.34
C GLY A 63 -11.47 -12.49 6.99
N TYR A 64 -10.78 -11.44 7.44
CA TYR A 64 -11.40 -10.23 7.98
C TYR A 64 -12.32 -9.56 6.96
N TYR A 65 -11.86 -9.36 5.72
CA TYR A 65 -12.68 -8.75 4.68
C TYR A 65 -13.90 -9.62 4.33
N ARG A 66 -13.72 -10.94 4.22
CA ARG A 66 -14.82 -11.88 3.96
C ARG A 66 -15.85 -11.86 5.08
N LYS A 67 -15.42 -11.85 6.33
CA LYS A 67 -16.31 -11.84 7.50
C LYS A 67 -17.06 -10.51 7.65
N THR A 68 -16.41 -9.39 7.36
CA THR A 68 -16.93 -8.04 7.63
C THR A 68 -17.73 -7.48 6.46
N PHE A 69 -17.34 -7.81 5.22
CA PHE A 69 -17.89 -7.21 4.00
C PHE A 69 -18.48 -8.24 3.01
N GLY A 70 -18.37 -9.53 3.29
CA GLY A 70 -18.81 -10.59 2.36
C GLY A 70 -17.81 -10.88 1.24
N THR A 71 -18.18 -11.81 0.35
CA THR A 71 -17.34 -12.23 -0.79
C THR A 71 -17.44 -11.22 -1.91
N VAL A 72 -16.63 -10.17 -1.83
CA VAL A 72 -16.62 -9.12 -2.85
C VAL A 72 -15.62 -9.49 -3.94
N VAL A 73 -16.14 -9.88 -5.10
CA VAL A 73 -15.33 -10.17 -6.30
C VAL A 73 -15.05 -8.84 -7.01
N PRO A 74 -13.78 -8.42 -7.12
CA PRO A 74 -13.46 -7.22 -7.89
C PRO A 74 -13.87 -7.43 -9.35
N ARG A 75 -14.54 -6.44 -9.94
CA ARG A 75 -14.92 -6.45 -11.35
C ARG A 75 -13.64 -6.54 -12.20
N ARG A 76 -13.41 -7.69 -12.84
CA ARG A 76 -12.16 -8.06 -13.54
C ARG A 76 -11.73 -7.07 -14.63
N ASP A 77 -12.66 -6.30 -15.18
CA ASP A 77 -12.44 -5.49 -16.38
C ASP A 77 -12.04 -4.03 -16.08
N GLY A 78 -11.98 -3.63 -14.81
CA GLY A 78 -11.58 -2.27 -14.44
C GLY A 78 -10.08 -2.05 -14.66
N ALA A 79 -9.69 -0.91 -15.26
CA ALA A 79 -8.30 -0.44 -15.29
C ALA A 79 -7.61 -0.47 -13.91
N ARG A 80 -8.42 -0.42 -12.84
CA ARG A 80 -8.01 -0.45 -11.43
C ARG A 80 -7.71 -1.87 -10.88
N PHE A 81 -8.24 -2.95 -11.47
CA PHE A 81 -7.87 -4.33 -11.11
C PHE A 81 -6.42 -4.65 -11.52
N ARG A 82 -5.98 -4.07 -12.65
CA ARG A 82 -4.59 -4.13 -13.11
C ARG A 82 -3.62 -3.40 -12.16
N ALA A 83 -4.07 -2.33 -11.48
CA ALA A 83 -3.25 -1.59 -10.51
C ALA A 83 -2.87 -2.42 -9.26
N PHE A 84 -3.71 -3.35 -8.83
CA PHE A 84 -3.39 -4.26 -7.72
C PHE A 84 -2.29 -5.27 -8.11
N TRP A 85 -2.37 -5.80 -9.34
CA TRP A 85 -1.32 -6.66 -9.91
C TRP A 85 -0.04 -5.90 -10.27
N LEU A 86 -0.13 -4.59 -10.48
CA LEU A 86 1.04 -3.75 -10.64
C LEU A 86 1.85 -3.66 -9.33
N ILE A 87 1.26 -3.79 -8.15
CA ILE A 87 2.00 -3.73 -6.87
C ILE A 87 3.18 -4.72 -6.81
N PRO A 88 2.99 -6.04 -7.02
CA PRO A 88 4.11 -6.98 -7.05
C PRO A 88 5.05 -6.74 -8.23
N VAL A 89 4.55 -6.39 -9.42
CA VAL A 89 5.41 -6.10 -10.60
C VAL A 89 6.32 -4.90 -10.34
N LEU A 90 5.80 -3.85 -9.72
CA LEU A 90 6.54 -2.63 -9.43
C LEU A 90 7.46 -2.82 -8.23
N LEU A 91 7.05 -3.58 -7.21
CA LEU A 91 7.95 -4.02 -6.13
C LEU A 91 9.15 -4.81 -6.68
N SER A 92 8.91 -5.74 -7.60
CA SER A 92 9.97 -6.48 -8.29
C SER A 92 10.85 -5.55 -9.15
N GLY A 93 10.23 -4.62 -9.88
CA GLY A 93 10.96 -3.64 -10.69
C GLY A 93 11.85 -2.71 -9.85
N VAL A 94 11.36 -2.26 -8.70
CA VAL A 94 12.14 -1.48 -7.74
C VAL A 94 13.29 -2.32 -7.19
N LEU A 95 13.06 -3.58 -6.81
CA LEU A 95 14.12 -4.45 -6.32
C LEU A 95 15.22 -4.59 -7.39
N VAL A 96 14.84 -4.75 -8.66
CA VAL A 96 15.78 -4.78 -9.80
C VAL A 96 16.55 -3.46 -9.94
N VAL A 97 15.89 -2.31 -9.83
CA VAL A 97 16.55 -1.00 -9.91
C VAL A 97 17.52 -0.78 -8.75
N ILE A 98 17.14 -1.17 -7.53
CA ILE A 98 18.02 -1.10 -6.35
C ILE A 98 19.24 -2.00 -6.54
N ILE A 99 19.05 -3.22 -7.04
CA ILE A 99 20.15 -4.14 -7.36
C ILE A 99 21.05 -3.52 -8.44
N ALA A 100 20.48 -3.00 -9.53
CA ALA A 100 21.24 -2.40 -10.62
C ALA A 100 22.00 -1.15 -10.20
N ALA A 101 21.42 -0.28 -9.36
CA ALA A 101 22.09 0.90 -8.83
C ALA A 101 23.27 0.53 -7.94
N ASN A 102 23.11 -0.49 -7.09
CA ASN A 102 24.20 -1.02 -6.26
C ASN A 102 25.33 -1.64 -7.10
N VAL A 103 25.01 -2.30 -8.21
CA VAL A 103 26.01 -2.89 -9.13
C VAL A 103 26.73 -1.82 -9.96
N THR A 104 26.06 -0.74 -10.34
CA THR A 104 26.59 0.28 -11.26
C THR A 104 27.24 1.49 -10.58
N GLY A 105 27.16 1.59 -9.24
CA GLY A 105 27.72 2.72 -8.48
C GLY A 105 27.06 4.07 -8.76
N THR A 106 25.86 4.07 -9.36
CA THR A 106 25.08 5.29 -9.55
C THR A 106 24.48 5.75 -8.22
N PRO A 107 24.33 7.07 -7.98
CA PRO A 107 23.69 7.57 -6.77
C PRO A 107 22.20 7.16 -6.74
N GLY A 108 21.92 5.99 -6.14
CA GLY A 108 20.63 5.32 -6.19
C GLY A 108 19.48 6.06 -5.52
N TYR A 109 19.75 7.16 -4.83
CA TYR A 109 18.78 7.89 -4.03
C TYR A 109 17.79 8.74 -4.81
N LEU A 110 18.27 9.43 -5.86
CA LEU A 110 17.39 10.18 -6.75
C LEU A 110 16.48 9.21 -7.50
N THR A 111 17.04 8.10 -7.99
CA THR A 111 16.32 7.10 -8.77
C THR A 111 15.29 6.35 -7.93
N GLY A 112 15.66 5.88 -6.73
CA GLY A 112 14.76 5.15 -5.84
C GLY A 112 13.58 6.00 -5.35
N GLY A 113 13.85 7.19 -4.79
CA GLY A 113 12.81 8.07 -4.24
C GLY A 113 11.81 8.56 -5.30
N LEU A 114 12.28 8.95 -6.49
CA LEU A 114 11.38 9.32 -7.59
C LEU A 114 10.55 8.14 -8.09
N ILE A 115 11.14 6.95 -8.25
CA ILE A 115 10.39 5.76 -8.69
C ILE A 115 9.27 5.44 -7.70
N PHE A 116 9.54 5.50 -6.39
CA PHE A 116 8.51 5.29 -5.38
C PHE A 116 7.44 6.38 -5.36
N ALA A 117 7.80 7.64 -5.63
CA ALA A 117 6.82 8.71 -5.76
C ALA A 117 5.88 8.48 -6.97
N VAL A 118 6.44 8.08 -8.12
CA VAL A 118 5.66 7.71 -9.31
C VAL A 118 4.77 6.50 -9.03
N PHE A 119 5.27 5.51 -8.29
CA PHE A 119 4.50 4.34 -7.90
C PHE A 119 3.29 4.72 -7.03
N LEU A 120 3.50 5.50 -5.97
CA LEU A 120 2.43 5.98 -5.09
C LEU A 120 1.38 6.78 -5.87
N ALA A 121 1.81 7.67 -6.77
CA ALA A 121 0.90 8.43 -7.62
C ALA A 121 0.08 7.51 -8.55
N SER A 122 0.71 6.45 -9.07
CA SER A 122 0.11 5.47 -9.97
C SER A 122 -0.93 4.58 -9.25
N ILE A 123 -0.67 4.17 -8.00
CA ILE A 123 -1.66 3.46 -7.16
C ILE A 123 -2.88 4.35 -6.88
N GLY A 124 -2.63 5.65 -6.67
CA GLY A 124 -3.68 6.65 -6.46
C GLY A 124 -4.66 6.70 -7.62
N GLY A 125 -4.15 6.79 -8.86
CA GLY A 125 -4.88 6.70 -10.12
C GLY A 125 -5.95 7.79 -10.32
N PRO A 126 -5.93 8.60 -11.41
CA PRO A 126 -7.04 9.52 -11.68
C PRO A 126 -8.37 8.77 -11.92
N PRO A 127 -9.53 9.37 -11.56
CA PRO A 127 -9.71 10.59 -10.77
C PRO A 127 -9.46 10.37 -9.26
N TRP A 128 -8.79 11.33 -8.60
CA TRP A 128 -8.38 11.26 -7.20
C TRP A 128 -9.48 11.58 -6.17
N SER A 129 -10.75 11.57 -6.56
CA SER A 129 -11.86 11.85 -5.64
C SER A 129 -11.91 10.79 -4.53
N GLY A 130 -11.57 11.21 -3.31
CA GLY A 130 -11.49 10.32 -2.13
C GLY A 130 -10.14 9.63 -1.90
N ARG A 131 -9.13 9.82 -2.77
CA ARG A 131 -7.79 9.19 -2.63
C ARG A 131 -6.63 10.18 -2.76
N ARG A 132 -6.86 11.45 -2.44
CA ARG A 132 -5.85 12.53 -2.45
C ARG A 132 -4.62 12.25 -1.57
N HIS A 133 -4.72 11.31 -0.62
CA HIS A 133 -3.61 10.92 0.23
C HIS A 133 -2.45 10.25 -0.55
N TYR A 134 -2.71 9.61 -1.69
CA TYR A 134 -1.65 9.06 -2.55
C TYR A 134 -0.80 10.13 -3.25
N PRO A 135 -1.37 11.08 -4.02
CA PRO A 135 -0.58 12.15 -4.62
C PRO A 135 0.07 13.05 -3.55
N VAL A 136 -0.56 13.27 -2.40
CA VAL A 136 0.07 13.98 -1.29
C VAL A 136 1.28 13.22 -0.75
N SER A 137 1.16 11.90 -0.51
CA SER A 137 2.29 11.07 -0.08
C SER A 137 3.41 11.05 -1.11
N ALA A 138 3.07 10.98 -2.41
CA ALA A 138 4.03 11.05 -3.50
C ALA A 138 4.75 12.40 -3.56
N MET A 139 4.03 13.51 -3.40
CA MET A 139 4.62 14.85 -3.35
C MET A 139 5.54 15.02 -2.15
N VAL A 140 5.14 14.53 -0.96
CA VAL A 140 5.98 14.55 0.24
C VAL A 140 7.25 13.74 0.01
N LEU A 141 7.14 12.53 -0.53
CA LEU A 141 8.31 11.69 -0.81
C LEU A 141 9.23 12.35 -1.84
N MET A 142 8.68 12.93 -2.89
CA MET A 142 9.43 13.66 -3.91
C MET A 142 10.14 14.88 -3.31
N ALA A 143 9.45 15.67 -2.47
CA ALA A 143 10.04 16.81 -1.78
C ALA A 143 11.18 16.39 -0.84
N LEU A 144 11.00 15.31 -0.08
CA LEU A 144 12.04 14.76 0.80
C LEU A 144 13.22 14.17 0.03
N THR A 145 13.00 13.67 -1.18
CA THR A 145 14.07 13.13 -2.05
C THR A 145 14.89 14.24 -2.71
N LEU A 146 14.25 15.37 -3.05
CA LEU A 146 14.89 16.48 -3.76
C LEU A 146 15.43 17.57 -2.83
N ALA A 147 14.93 17.66 -1.59
CA ALA A 147 15.39 18.64 -0.63
C ALA A 147 16.87 18.41 -0.28
N PRO A 148 17.67 19.46 -0.04
CA PRO A 148 19.08 19.32 0.33
C PRO A 148 19.23 18.92 1.81
N LEU A 149 18.61 17.82 2.23
CA LEU A 149 18.58 17.37 3.63
C LEU A 149 19.96 16.95 4.17
N GLY A 150 20.93 16.70 3.29
CA GLY A 150 22.30 16.39 3.70
C GLY A 150 22.97 17.53 4.47
N VAL A 151 22.53 18.78 4.29
CA VAL A 151 23.05 19.92 5.06
C VAL A 151 22.66 19.84 6.54
N LEU A 152 21.64 19.04 6.87
CA LEU A 152 21.15 18.85 8.24
C LEU A 152 21.78 17.64 8.94
N THR A 153 22.56 16.81 8.23
CA THR A 153 23.19 15.61 8.79
C THR A 153 24.66 15.88 9.13
N PRO A 154 25.19 15.31 10.24
CA PRO A 154 26.60 15.48 10.60
C PRO A 154 27.58 14.93 9.54
N SER A 155 27.14 13.96 8.74
CA SER A 155 27.94 13.37 7.66
C SER A 155 27.91 14.17 6.36
N GLY A 156 27.01 15.16 6.23
CA GLY A 156 26.75 15.83 4.95
C GLY A 156 25.99 14.96 3.94
N GLU A 157 25.76 13.69 4.24
CA GLU A 157 25.05 12.76 3.37
C GLU A 157 23.55 12.98 3.49
N HIS A 158 22.87 13.02 2.34
CA HIS A 158 21.42 13.10 2.32
C HIS A 158 20.84 11.85 3.02
N PRO A 159 19.80 11.97 3.87
CA PRO A 159 19.23 10.83 4.61
C PRO A 159 18.69 9.73 3.68
N PHE A 160 18.30 10.11 2.47
CA PHE A 160 17.93 9.17 1.42
C PHE A 160 19.08 8.85 0.46
N ALA A 161 20.22 9.56 0.52
CA ALA A 161 21.43 9.35 -0.31
C ALA A 161 22.10 8.02 -0.08
N SER A 162 22.09 7.53 1.16
CA SER A 162 22.57 6.19 1.41
C SER A 162 21.73 5.26 0.53
N ALA A 163 22.38 4.55 -0.39
CA ALA A 163 21.80 3.38 -1.08
C ALA A 163 21.47 2.24 -0.09
N ASP A 164 21.32 2.56 1.20
CA ASP A 164 20.86 1.67 2.23
C ASP A 164 19.41 1.29 1.95
N THR A 165 19.30 0.14 1.30
CA THR A 165 18.06 -0.56 0.99
C THR A 165 17.15 -0.62 2.23
N ARG A 166 17.67 -0.65 3.46
CA ARG A 166 16.86 -0.66 4.68
C ARG A 166 16.02 0.61 4.83
N TRP A 167 16.62 1.79 4.65
CA TRP A 167 15.90 3.05 4.75
C TRP A 167 14.82 3.19 3.69
N GLN A 168 15.12 2.75 2.47
CA GLN A 168 14.14 2.74 1.38
C GLN A 168 12.96 1.80 1.68
N LEU A 169 13.24 0.59 2.16
CA LEU A 169 12.21 -0.38 2.57
C LEU A 169 11.34 0.17 3.72
N LEU A 170 11.95 0.83 4.72
CA LEU A 170 11.22 1.42 5.84
C LEU A 170 10.30 2.56 5.42
N VAL A 171 10.81 3.50 4.62
CA VAL A 171 10.04 4.67 4.17
C VAL A 171 8.87 4.22 3.31
N VAL A 172 9.12 3.32 2.37
CA VAL A 172 8.07 2.80 1.48
C VAL A 172 7.08 1.96 2.26
N GLY A 173 7.58 1.09 3.15
CA GLY A 173 6.73 0.30 4.04
C GLY A 173 5.80 1.17 4.88
N ALA A 174 6.34 2.24 5.49
CA ALA A 174 5.57 3.20 6.26
C ALA A 174 4.51 3.91 5.41
N LEU A 175 4.86 4.37 4.20
CA LEU A 175 3.91 4.99 3.29
C LEU A 175 2.80 4.02 2.88
N LEU A 176 3.11 2.75 2.59
CA LEU A 176 2.10 1.73 2.28
C LEU A 176 1.17 1.47 3.47
N VAL A 177 1.70 1.42 4.69
CA VAL A 177 0.88 1.29 5.91
C VAL A 177 -0.04 2.49 6.06
N VAL A 178 0.48 3.72 5.99
CA VAL A 178 -0.33 4.94 6.18
C VAL A 178 -1.41 5.05 5.10
N ASN A 179 -1.05 4.91 3.82
CA ASN A 179 -2.02 4.97 2.72
C ASN A 179 -3.04 3.82 2.81
N GLY A 180 -2.62 2.62 3.17
CA GLY A 180 -3.49 1.48 3.39
C GLY A 180 -4.49 1.69 4.53
N LEU A 181 -4.06 2.26 5.65
CA LEU A 181 -4.95 2.60 6.76
C LEU A 181 -5.94 3.70 6.38
N LEU A 182 -5.51 4.70 5.61
CA LEU A 182 -6.39 5.77 5.11
C LEU A 182 -7.44 5.22 4.13
N ASP A 183 -7.04 4.35 3.19
CA ASP A 183 -7.96 3.64 2.29
C ASP A 183 -8.96 2.78 3.08
N HIS A 184 -8.48 2.03 4.09
CA HIS A 184 -9.37 1.21 4.91
C HIS A 184 -10.35 2.06 5.71
N ARG A 185 -9.90 3.17 6.31
CA ARG A 185 -10.76 4.11 7.02
C ARG A 185 -11.79 4.75 6.09
N ALA A 186 -11.40 5.07 4.86
CA ALA A 186 -12.31 5.59 3.85
C ALA A 186 -13.37 4.54 3.44
N LEU A 187 -12.98 3.27 3.31
CA LEU A 187 -13.90 2.16 3.05
C LEU A 187 -14.92 1.99 4.18
N VAL A 188 -14.46 1.94 5.43
CA VAL A 188 -15.34 1.78 6.61
C VAL A 188 -16.31 2.96 6.74
N ARG A 189 -15.85 4.19 6.44
CA ARG A 189 -16.71 5.39 6.45
C ARG A 189 -17.72 5.42 5.31
N SER A 190 -17.43 4.80 4.17
CA SER A 190 -18.36 4.76 3.03
C SER A 190 -19.45 3.69 3.15
N LEU A 191 -19.36 2.80 4.14
CA LEU A 191 -20.44 1.86 4.40
C LEU A 191 -21.65 2.58 5.02
N PRO A 192 -22.88 2.27 4.58
CA PRO A 192 -24.08 2.72 5.27
C PRO A 192 -23.99 2.27 6.74
N ARG A 193 -24.11 3.22 7.68
CA ARG A 193 -24.30 2.86 9.09
C ARG A 193 -25.59 2.04 9.19
N PRO A 194 -25.66 1.00 10.04
CA PRO A 194 -26.97 0.46 10.41
C PRO A 194 -27.83 1.64 10.85
N ALA A 195 -29.02 1.78 10.25
CA ALA A 195 -30.01 2.71 10.77
C ALA A 195 -30.09 2.40 12.26
N ARG A 196 -29.82 3.41 13.10
CA ARG A 196 -30.20 3.28 14.51
C ARG A 196 -31.66 2.90 14.47
N GLU A 197 -31.99 1.79 15.10
CA GLU A 197 -33.36 1.52 15.53
C GLU A 197 -33.76 2.79 16.31
N GLU A 198 -34.56 3.62 15.64
CA GLU A 198 -35.36 4.64 16.31
C GLU A 198 -36.35 3.81 17.13
N GLU A 199 -35.99 3.59 18.40
CA GLU A 199 -36.95 3.24 19.46
C GLU A 199 -38.02 4.34 19.57
#